data_AF-A0A924YED4-F1
#
_entry.id   AF-A0A924YED4-F1
#
_cell.length_a   1.000
_cell.length_b   1.000
_cell.length_c   1.000
_cell.angle_alpha   90.00
_cell.angle_beta   90.00
_cell.angle_gamma   90.00
#
_symmetry.space_group_name_H-M   'P 1'
#
loop_
_entity.id
_entity.type
_entity.pdbx_description
1 polymer ?
#
loop_
_entity_poly.entity_id
_entity_poly.type
_entity_poly.pdbx_seq_one_letter_code
_entity_poly.pdbx_strand_id
1 'polypeptide(L)'
;MRNFQTLDQATISAETGLIELNTSETASSMWMRQEGSYIAISASAGPLEIALRLHLAELTRAFARLHPVDGLQITRQVGSGQAYLGVGLLSSGELLLRPTIIADATGHLSLNLTLTSAVRQTLFDWLAITKV
;
A
#
# COMPACT_ATOMS: atom_id res chain seq x y z
N MET A 1 19.76 5.10 2.39
CA MET A 1 18.61 5.27 3.31
C MET A 1 17.35 5.42 2.47
N ARG A 2 16.26 4.70 2.75
CA ARG A 2 15.01 4.81 1.97
C ARG A 2 14.16 5.92 2.60
N ASN A 3 13.69 6.88 1.81
CA ASN A 3 12.79 7.93 2.28
C ASN A 3 11.35 7.48 2.05
N PHE A 4 10.55 7.40 3.12
CA PHE A 4 9.13 7.05 3.05
C PHE A 4 8.29 8.30 3.20
N GLN A 5 7.29 8.46 2.33
CA GLN A 5 6.32 9.55 2.42
C GLN A 5 5.11 9.08 3.21
N THR A 6 4.77 9.83 4.26
CA THR A 6 3.64 9.49 5.13
C THR A 6 2.34 9.96 4.51
N LEU A 7 1.37 9.05 4.41
CA LEU A 7 -0.02 9.32 4.06
C LEU A 7 -0.83 9.26 5.36
N ASP A 8 -1.40 10.39 5.74
CA ASP A 8 -2.04 10.63 7.03
C ASP A 8 -3.54 10.91 6.91
N GLN A 9 -4.07 10.94 5.70
CA GLN A 9 -5.49 11.14 5.42
C GLN A 9 -6.06 9.96 4.61
N ALA A 10 -7.31 9.60 4.91
CA ALA A 10 -8.07 8.56 4.20
C ALA A 10 -9.48 9.04 3.90
N THR A 11 -9.90 8.94 2.65
CA THR A 11 -11.27 9.28 2.19
C THR A 11 -11.85 8.09 1.45
N ILE A 12 -13.10 7.72 1.76
CA ILE A 12 -13.82 6.64 1.07
C ILE A 12 -15.01 7.24 0.34
N SER A 13 -15.05 7.07 -0.98
CA SER A 13 -16.17 7.49 -1.82
C SER A 13 -17.26 6.40 -1.82
N ALA A 14 -18.42 6.70 -1.25
CA ALA A 14 -19.56 5.77 -1.22
C ALA A 14 -20.12 5.45 -2.62
N GLU A 15 -19.99 6.38 -3.58
CA GLU A 15 -20.50 6.22 -4.94
C GLU A 15 -19.63 5.29 -5.79
N THR A 16 -18.31 5.39 -5.63
CA THR A 16 -17.35 4.66 -6.47
C THR A 16 -16.71 3.45 -5.77
N GLY A 17 -16.90 3.32 -4.46
CA GLY A 17 -16.24 2.32 -3.62
C GLY A 17 -14.71 2.51 -3.55
N LEU A 18 -14.21 3.67 -3.95
CA LEU A 18 -12.79 3.99 -4.00
C LEU A 18 -12.32 4.52 -2.65
N ILE A 19 -11.18 4.01 -2.19
CA ILE A 19 -10.45 4.59 -1.06
C ILE A 19 -9.27 5.41 -1.60
N GLU A 20 -9.14 6.62 -1.10
CA GLU A 20 -8.04 7.53 -1.34
C GLU A 20 -7.23 7.69 -0.06
N LEU A 21 -5.92 7.49 -0.16
CA LEU A 21 -4.94 7.71 0.90
C LEU A 21 -4.00 8.80 0.42
N ASN A 22 -3.87 9.90 1.15
CA ASN A 22 -3.05 11.03 0.71
C ASN A 22 -2.44 11.79 1.91
N THR A 23 -1.71 12.85 1.59
CA THR A 23 -1.17 13.80 2.57
C THR A 23 -1.24 15.21 1.99
N SER A 24 -1.37 16.22 2.85
CA SER A 24 -1.31 17.63 2.46
C SER A 24 0.12 18.15 2.27
N GLU A 25 1.13 17.43 2.77
CA GLU A 25 2.52 17.89 2.79
C GLU A 25 3.25 17.65 1.47
N THR A 26 2.84 16.63 0.72
CA THR A 26 3.50 16.21 -0.52
C THR A 26 2.49 15.84 -1.60
N ALA A 27 2.92 15.84 -2.86
CA ALA A 27 2.11 15.41 -3.99
C ALA A 27 2.06 13.87 -4.12
N SER A 28 1.83 13.18 -3.01
CA SER A 28 1.84 11.71 -2.95
C SER A 28 0.51 11.19 -2.45
N SER A 29 0.00 10.20 -3.17
CA SER A 29 -1.30 9.61 -2.87
C SER A 29 -1.38 8.18 -3.39
N MET A 30 -2.36 7.45 -2.88
CA MET A 30 -2.64 6.09 -3.27
C MET A 30 -4.15 5.90 -3.31
N TRP A 31 -4.64 5.47 -4.46
CA TRP A 31 -6.04 5.14 -4.68
C TRP A 31 -6.20 3.65 -4.85
N MET A 32 -7.26 3.09 -4.27
CA MET A 32 -7.56 1.68 -4.38
C MET A 32 -9.05 1.46 -4.64
N ARG A 33 -9.36 0.48 -5.48
CA ARG A 33 -10.74 0.08 -5.80
C ARG A 33 -10.82 -1.43 -5.99
N GLN A 34 -11.82 -2.05 -5.39
CA GLN A 34 -12.12 -3.47 -5.62
C GLN A 34 -12.76 -3.67 -7.00
N GLU A 35 -12.29 -4.69 -7.72
CA GLU A 35 -12.74 -5.06 -9.07
C GLU A 35 -12.97 -6.58 -9.13
N GLY A 36 -14.09 -7.04 -8.58
CA GLY A 36 -14.36 -8.46 -8.44
C GLY A 36 -13.35 -9.14 -7.51
N SER A 37 -12.61 -10.13 -8.02
CA SER A 37 -11.56 -10.83 -7.25
C SER A 37 -10.22 -10.08 -7.19
N TYR A 38 -10.14 -8.88 -7.77
CA TYR A 38 -8.93 -8.07 -7.83
C TYR A 38 -9.10 -6.75 -7.09
N ILE A 39 -7.98 -6.11 -6.80
CA ILE A 39 -7.91 -4.73 -6.34
C ILE A 39 -7.01 -3.94 -7.29
N ALA A 40 -7.59 -2.91 -7.89
CA ALA A 40 -6.84 -1.92 -8.64
C ALA A 40 -6.22 -0.93 -7.65
N ILE A 41 -4.95 -0.63 -7.85
CA ILE A 41 -4.14 0.26 -7.03
C ILE A 41 -3.46 1.23 -7.97
N SER A 42 -3.55 2.53 -7.67
CA SER A 42 -2.73 3.57 -8.28
C SER A 42 -2.00 4.28 -7.15
N ALA A 43 -0.68 4.32 -7.20
CA ALA A 43 0.14 5.07 -6.26
C ALA A 43 0.93 6.12 -7.02
N SER A 44 0.84 7.37 -6.61
CA SER A 44 1.51 8.50 -7.22
C SER A 44 2.47 9.17 -6.24
N ALA A 45 3.56 9.72 -6.78
CA ALA A 45 4.46 10.61 -6.08
C ALA A 45 5.01 11.64 -7.07
N GLY A 46 4.50 12.87 -6.99
CA GLY A 46 4.79 13.91 -7.97
C GLY A 46 4.35 13.48 -9.38
N PRO A 47 5.25 13.50 -10.40
CA PRO A 47 4.90 13.18 -11.78
C PRO A 47 4.87 11.67 -12.08
N LEU A 48 5.20 10.82 -11.10
CA LEU A 48 5.29 9.37 -11.29
C LEU A 48 4.07 8.68 -10.71
N GLU A 49 3.59 7.67 -11.42
CA GLU A 49 2.50 6.79 -10.99
C GLU A 49 2.89 5.32 -11.24
N ILE A 50 2.61 4.45 -10.26
CA ILE A 50 2.65 3.00 -10.43
C ILE A 50 1.25 2.47 -10.22
N ALA A 51 0.68 1.88 -11.28
CA ALA A 51 -0.58 1.17 -11.23
C ALA A 51 -0.35 -0.34 -11.09
N LEU A 52 -1.05 -0.97 -10.17
CA LEU A 52 -1.04 -2.41 -9.94
C LEU A 52 -2.47 -2.95 -9.94
N ARG A 53 -2.61 -4.21 -10.35
CA ARG A 53 -3.86 -4.96 -10.18
C ARG A 53 -3.54 -6.27 -9.51
N LEU A 54 -3.87 -6.37 -8.23
CA LEU A 54 -3.48 -7.49 -7.38
C LEU A 54 -4.67 -8.38 -7.07
N HIS A 55 -4.44 -9.66 -6.82
CA HIS A 55 -5.51 -10.56 -6.38
C HIS A 55 -5.94 -10.19 -4.95
N LEU A 56 -7.22 -9.87 -4.76
CA LEU A 56 -7.74 -9.34 -3.49
C LEU A 56 -7.49 -10.33 -2.34
N ALA A 57 -7.75 -11.62 -2.58
CA ALA A 57 -7.57 -12.66 -1.56
C ALA A 57 -6.10 -12.90 -1.16
N GLU A 58 -5.14 -12.54 -2.01
CA GLU A 58 -3.72 -12.59 -1.66
C GLU A 58 -3.32 -11.38 -0.82
N LEU A 59 -3.80 -10.19 -1.21
CA LEU A 59 -3.54 -8.95 -0.49
C LEU A 59 -4.09 -8.98 0.93
N THR A 60 -5.37 -9.33 1.09
CA THR A 60 -6.02 -9.41 2.41
C THR A 60 -5.34 -10.44 3.30
N ARG A 61 -4.93 -11.58 2.73
CA ARG A 61 -4.21 -12.64 3.44
C ARG A 61 -2.78 -12.22 3.82
N ALA A 62 -2.13 -11.39 3.02
CA ALA A 62 -0.83 -10.82 3.36
C ALA A 62 -0.95 -9.85 4.53
N PHE A 63 -1.91 -8.92 4.47
CA PHE A 63 -2.18 -7.98 5.56
C PHE A 63 -2.57 -8.67 6.87
N ALA A 64 -3.46 -9.66 6.82
CA ALA A 64 -3.91 -10.42 8.00
C ALA A 64 -2.81 -11.27 8.67
N ARG A 65 -1.63 -11.39 8.04
CA ARG A 65 -0.47 -12.14 8.55
C ARG A 65 0.76 -11.26 8.75
N LEU A 66 0.57 -9.94 8.75
CA LEU A 66 1.61 -9.01 9.14
C LEU A 66 1.84 -9.13 10.65
N HIS A 67 3.10 -9.17 11.04
CA HIS A 67 3.52 -9.01 12.42
C HIS A 67 4.32 -7.71 12.52
N PRO A 68 4.14 -6.94 13.60
CA PRO A 68 4.97 -5.76 13.84
C PRO A 68 6.44 -6.15 13.92
N VAL A 69 7.28 -5.39 13.21
CA VAL A 69 8.74 -5.53 13.24
C VAL A 69 9.40 -4.18 13.44
N ASP A 70 10.60 -4.19 14.01
CA ASP A 70 11.40 -2.98 14.13
C ASP A 70 12.15 -2.67 12.84
N GLY A 71 12.21 -1.37 12.51
CA GLY A 71 12.88 -0.84 11.34
C GLY A 71 12.04 -0.89 10.05
N LEU A 72 12.48 -0.13 9.04
CA LEU A 72 11.76 0.06 7.77
C LEU A 72 11.84 -1.17 6.83
N GLN A 73 11.28 -2.28 7.29
CA GLN A 73 11.34 -3.57 6.60
C GLN A 73 10.01 -3.92 5.92
N ILE A 74 10.11 -4.25 4.64
CA ILE A 74 9.04 -4.91 3.89
C ILE A 74 9.14 -6.40 4.19
N THR A 75 8.09 -6.98 4.78
CA THR A 75 8.08 -8.36 5.28
C THR A 75 7.29 -9.31 4.40
N ARG A 76 6.43 -8.78 3.52
CA ARG A 76 5.64 -9.55 2.54
C ARG A 76 5.59 -8.80 1.21
N GLN A 77 5.35 -9.56 0.14
CA GLN A 77 5.13 -9.04 -1.21
C GLN A 77 3.89 -9.71 -1.78
N VAL A 78 3.07 -8.93 -2.48
CA VAL A 78 1.84 -9.40 -3.14
C VAL A 78 1.88 -8.97 -4.60
N GLY A 79 1.71 -9.93 -5.52
CA GLY A 79 1.86 -9.72 -6.96
C GLY A 79 2.85 -10.70 -7.58
N SER A 80 3.50 -10.28 -8.65
CA SER A 80 4.47 -11.10 -9.38
C SER A 80 5.91 -10.72 -9.02
N GLY A 81 6.88 -11.53 -9.46
CA GLY A 81 8.30 -11.17 -9.32
C GLY A 81 8.71 -9.90 -10.06
N GLN A 82 7.91 -9.43 -11.03
CA GLN A 82 8.22 -8.24 -11.84
C GLN A 82 7.43 -6.99 -11.43
N ALA A 83 6.28 -7.18 -10.77
CA ALA A 83 5.41 -6.10 -10.31
C ALA A 83 4.66 -6.54 -9.06
N TYR A 84 4.90 -5.85 -7.94
CA TYR A 84 4.34 -6.24 -6.64
C TYR A 84 4.11 -5.05 -5.72
N LEU A 85 3.26 -5.24 -4.71
CA LEU A 85 3.16 -4.38 -3.54
C LEU A 85 3.92 -5.03 -2.39
N GLY A 86 5.02 -4.39 -1.99
CA GLY A 86 5.71 -4.70 -0.74
C GLY A 86 4.92 -4.14 0.43
N VAL A 87 4.71 -4.95 1.47
CA VAL A 87 4.02 -4.52 2.69
C VAL A 87 4.84 -4.86 3.94
N GLY A 88 4.77 -3.99 4.94
CA GLY A 88 5.42 -4.17 6.24
C GLY A 88 4.63 -3.46 7.33
N LEU A 89 4.72 -3.94 8.57
CA LEU A 89 4.07 -3.32 9.72
C LEU A 89 5.13 -2.97 10.75
N LEU A 90 5.21 -1.70 11.13
CA LEU A 90 6.12 -1.25 12.17
C LEU A 90 5.55 -1.53 13.56
N SER A 91 6.43 -1.69 14.55
CA SER A 91 6.06 -1.73 15.98
C SER A 91 5.29 -0.48 16.44
N SER A 92 5.48 0.66 15.76
CA SER A 92 4.70 1.90 15.96
C SER A 92 3.24 1.81 15.48
N GLY A 93 2.88 0.74 14.77
CA GLY A 93 1.57 0.56 14.15
C GLY A 93 1.44 1.17 12.75
N GLU A 94 2.49 1.79 12.23
CA GLU A 94 2.50 2.33 10.86
C GLU A 94 2.64 1.21 9.82
N LEU A 95 1.91 1.34 8.71
CA LEU A 95 1.95 0.38 7.60
C LEU A 95 2.86 0.89 6.50
N LEU A 96 3.88 0.12 6.15
CA LEU A 96 4.72 0.39 5.00
C LEU A 96 4.08 -0.21 3.75
N LEU A 97 3.92 0.60 2.71
CA LEU A 97 3.44 0.21 1.40
C LEU A 97 4.48 0.59 0.35
N ARG A 98 4.88 -0.37 -0.47
CA ARG A 98 5.90 -0.17 -1.51
C ARG A 98 5.49 -0.81 -2.83
N PRO A 99 4.69 -0.13 -3.67
CA PRO A 99 4.50 -0.56 -5.04
C PRO A 99 5.84 -0.53 -5.78
N THR A 100 6.19 -1.64 -6.42
CA THR A 100 7.49 -1.85 -7.06
C THR A 100 7.29 -2.47 -8.44
N ILE A 101 7.96 -1.91 -9.44
CA ILE A 101 8.19 -2.51 -10.76
C ILE A 101 9.67 -2.82 -10.89
N ILE A 102 10.01 -4.08 -11.18
CA ILE A 102 11.38 -4.52 -11.42
C ILE A 102 11.75 -4.22 -12.87
N ALA A 103 12.95 -3.70 -13.08
CA ALA A 103 13.56 -3.53 -14.40
C ALA A 103 14.42 -4.76 -14.76
N ASP A 104 14.84 -4.84 -16.02
CA ASP A 104 15.52 -5.99 -16.63
C ASP A 104 16.74 -6.57 -15.89
N ALA A 105 17.60 -5.74 -15.29
CA ALA A 105 18.87 -6.18 -14.70
C ALA A 105 18.91 -6.09 -13.17
N THR A 106 19.03 -4.87 -12.62
CA THR A 106 19.16 -4.62 -11.16
C THR A 106 18.35 -3.42 -10.69
N GLY A 107 17.73 -2.71 -11.63
CA GLY A 107 16.90 -1.55 -11.34
C GLY A 107 15.53 -1.95 -10.82
N HIS A 108 14.95 -1.07 -10.01
CA HIS A 108 13.53 -1.13 -9.70
C HIS A 108 13.01 0.28 -9.51
N LEU A 109 11.80 0.52 -9.99
CA LEU A 109 11.04 1.72 -9.65
C LEU A 109 10.19 1.38 -8.43
N SER A 110 10.22 2.23 -7.40
CA SER A 110 9.40 2.03 -6.21
C SER A 110 9.00 3.34 -5.59
N LEU A 111 7.74 3.40 -5.16
CA LEU A 111 7.27 4.47 -4.29
C LEU A 111 7.27 3.93 -2.86
N ASN A 112 7.88 4.64 -1.93
CA ASN A 112 7.94 4.22 -0.52
C ASN A 112 6.92 5.06 0.25
N LEU A 113 5.82 4.44 0.65
CA LEU A 113 4.71 5.07 1.33
C LEU A 113 4.57 4.49 2.74
N THR A 114 4.22 5.33 3.70
CA THR A 114 3.89 4.91 5.06
C THR A 114 2.48 5.38 5.37
N LEU A 115 1.62 4.51 5.88
CA LEU A 115 0.33 4.91 6.43
C LEU A 115 0.47 5.06 7.94
N THR A 116 -0.09 6.12 8.49
CA THR A 116 -0.25 6.25 9.95
C THR A 116 -1.11 5.09 10.49
N SER A 117 -1.01 4.79 11.78
CA SER A 117 -1.82 3.72 12.38
C SER A 117 -3.34 3.94 12.18
N ALA A 118 -3.79 5.20 12.17
CA ALA A 118 -5.19 5.55 11.92
C ALA A 118 -5.60 5.25 10.47
N VAL A 119 -4.82 5.73 9.49
CA VAL A 119 -5.07 5.48 8.06
C VAL A 119 -5.00 4.00 7.72
N ARG A 120 -4.05 3.28 8.30
CA ARG A 120 -3.97 1.81 8.21
C ARG A 120 -5.26 1.16 8.68
N GLN A 121 -5.81 1.58 9.82
CA GLN A 121 -7.06 1.00 10.34
C GLN A 121 -8.21 1.22 9.36
N THR A 122 -8.37 2.43 8.82
CA THR A 122 -9.38 2.74 7.79
C THR A 122 -9.23 1.83 6.56
N LEU A 123 -8.00 1.62 6.08
CA LEU A 123 -7.73 0.71 4.96
C LEU A 123 -8.12 -0.73 5.30
N PHE A 124 -7.79 -1.19 6.52
CA PHE A 124 -8.08 -2.55 6.95
C PHE A 124 -9.57 -2.79 7.14
N ASP A 125 -10.30 -1.82 7.66
CA ASP A 125 -11.76 -1.88 7.79
C ASP A 125 -12.42 -1.92 6.41
N TRP A 126 -11.96 -1.08 5.46
CA TRP A 126 -12.43 -1.10 4.07
C TRP A 126 -12.16 -2.43 3.35
N LEU A 127 -11.06 -3.11 3.68
CA LEU A 127 -10.72 -4.46 3.19
C LEU A 127 -11.36 -5.60 4.02
N ALA A 128 -12.14 -5.29 5.05
CA ALA A 128 -12.73 -6.25 5.99
C ALA A 128 -11.69 -7.18 6.67
N ILE A 129 -10.51 -6.66 7.01
CA ILE A 129 -9.43 -7.41 7.64
C ILE A 129 -9.67 -7.46 9.14
N THR A 130 -10.05 -8.64 9.64
CA THR A 130 -10.50 -8.84 11.03
C THR A 130 -9.37 -9.18 12.01
N LYS A 131 -8.12 -9.33 11.53
CA LYS A 131 -6.96 -9.70 12.37
C LYS A 131 -5.72 -8.93 11.97
N VAL A 132 -5.07 -8.32 12.96
CA VAL A 132 -3.70 -7.77 12.93
C VAL A 132 -3.07 -8.06 14.29
#